data_AF-A0A6P0Y1G0-F1
#
_entry.id   AF-A0A6P0Y1G0-F1
#
_cell.length_a   1.000
_cell.length_b   1.000
_cell.length_c   1.000
_cell.angle_alpha   90.00
_cell.angle_beta   90.00
_cell.angle_gamma   90.00
#
_symmetry.space_group_name_H-M   'P 1'
#
loop_
_entity.id
_entity.type
_entity.pdbx_description
1 polymer ?
#
loop_
_entity_poly.entity_id
_entity_poly.type
_entity_poly.pdbx_seq_one_letter_code
_entity_poly.pdbx_strand_id
1 'polypeptide(L)'
;LGYIYDRDSRRLRQTELSVADGIDDLMVRTAFISMLNWRITPEIKQGLQDVRNRKINRYEFKTGNLEGLIERSSNERIYIGVWENDLH
;
A
#
# COMPACT_ATOMS: atom_id res chain seq x y z
N LEU A 1 7.48 7.43 4.70
CA LEU A 1 7.68 6.07 4.17
C LEU A 1 8.43 5.30 5.24
N GLY A 2 7.90 4.15 5.67
CA GLY A 2 8.50 3.26 6.65
C GLY A 2 8.89 1.93 6.00
N TYR A 3 9.93 1.30 6.52
CA TYR A 3 10.42 0.00 6.05
C TYR A 3 10.70 -0.90 7.24
N ILE A 4 10.26 -2.16 7.16
CA ILE A 4 10.64 -3.20 8.12
C ILE A 4 11.51 -4.21 7.37
N TYR A 5 12.73 -4.40 7.88
CA TYR A 5 13.74 -5.27 7.30
C TYR A 5 14.05 -6.41 8.27
N ASP A 6 13.96 -7.64 7.80
CA ASP A 6 14.36 -8.79 8.59
C ASP A 6 15.88 -8.94 8.54
N ARG A 7 16.52 -8.91 9.72
CA ARG A 7 17.99 -8.91 9.81
C ARG A 7 18.60 -10.25 9.44
N ASP A 8 17.89 -11.34 9.72
CA ASP A 8 18.40 -12.70 9.55
C ASP A 8 18.36 -13.13 8.08
N SER A 9 17.23 -12.90 7.41
CA SER A 9 17.04 -13.20 5.98
C SER A 9 17.52 -12.08 5.05
N ARG A 10 17.82 -10.89 5.58
CA ARG A 10 18.22 -9.71 4.80
C ARG A 10 17.17 -9.28 3.75
N ARG A 11 15.89 -9.47 4.05
CA ARG A 11 14.78 -9.15 3.15
C ARG A 11 13.98 -7.96 3.64
N LEU A 12 13.52 -7.13 2.69
CA LEU A 12 12.51 -6.12 2.96
C LEU A 12 11.16 -6.83 3.13
N ARG A 13 10.61 -6.76 4.33
CA ARG A 13 9.42 -7.51 4.74
C ARG A 13 8.14 -6.71 4.62
N GLN A 14 8.23 -5.40 4.89
CA GLN A 14 7.07 -4.51 4.87
C GLN A 14 7.49 -3.11 4.47
N THR A 15 6.65 -2.46 3.67
CA THR A 15 6.76 -1.04 3.33
C THR A 15 5.45 -0.34 3.68
N GLU A 16 5.56 0.82 4.30
CA GLU A 16 4.41 1.62 4.73
C GLU A 16 4.47 3.03 4.17
N LEU A 17 3.34 3.51 3.68
CA LEU A 17 3.15 4.88 3.22
C LEU A 17 1.95 5.49 3.93
N SER A 18 2.15 6.65 4.56
CA SER A 18 1.07 7.48 5.07
C SER A 18 1.15 8.86 4.44
N VAL A 19 0.11 9.26 3.71
CA VAL A 19 0.04 10.53 2.96
C VAL A 19 -1.22 11.28 3.32
N ALA A 20 -1.17 12.61 3.25
CA ALA A 20 -2.38 13.44 3.35
C ALA A 20 -3.28 13.24 2.11
N ASP A 21 -4.59 13.35 2.28
CA ASP A 21 -5.60 13.12 1.22
C ASP A 21 -5.37 14.00 -0.03
N GLY A 22 -4.87 15.23 0.18
CA GLY A 22 -4.63 16.22 -0.89
C GLY A 22 -3.33 16.06 -1.69
N ILE A 23 -2.54 15.03 -1.46
CA ILE A 23 -1.33 14.78 -2.28
C ILE A 23 -1.73 14.32 -3.68
N ASP A 24 -1.00 14.77 -4.70
CA ASP A 24 -1.23 14.46 -6.11
C ASP A 24 -1.44 12.96 -6.41
N ASP A 25 -2.33 12.66 -7.36
CA ASP A 25 -2.70 11.27 -7.62
C ASP A 25 -1.57 10.43 -8.19
N LEU A 26 -0.84 10.99 -9.14
CA LEU A 26 0.25 10.33 -9.82
C LEU A 26 1.38 10.01 -8.83
N MET A 27 1.67 10.91 -7.88
CA MET A 27 2.69 10.67 -6.85
C MET A 27 2.36 9.46 -5.97
N VAL A 28 1.15 9.41 -5.40
CA VAL A 28 0.74 8.30 -4.52
C VAL A 28 0.72 6.99 -5.31
N ARG A 29 0.18 7.02 -6.53
CA ARG A 29 0.13 5.83 -7.39
C ARG A 29 1.53 5.32 -7.76
N THR A 30 2.46 6.21 -8.07
CA THR A 30 3.86 5.84 -8.38
C THR A 30 4.55 5.22 -7.17
N ALA A 31 4.38 5.81 -5.98
CA ALA A 31 4.92 5.24 -4.75
C ALA A 31 4.34 3.85 -4.48
N PHE A 32 3.02 3.69 -4.62
CA PHE A 32 2.36 2.40 -4.40
C PHE A 32 2.83 1.31 -5.38
N ILE A 33 3.00 1.64 -6.66
CA ILE A 33 3.53 0.70 -7.67
C ILE A 33 4.94 0.20 -7.27
N SER A 34 5.79 1.11 -6.78
CA SER A 34 7.12 0.77 -6.29
C SER A 34 7.07 -0.14 -5.06
N MET A 35 6.16 0.10 -4.11
CA MET A 35 5.94 -0.76 -2.93
C MET A 35 5.54 -2.20 -3.32
N LEU A 36 4.82 -2.35 -4.44
CA LEU A 36 4.40 -3.65 -4.98
C LEU A 36 5.45 -4.31 -5.87
N ASN A 37 6.69 -3.78 -5.93
CA ASN A 37 7.72 -4.23 -6.88
C ASN A 37 7.19 -4.33 -8.31
N TRP A 38 6.41 -3.33 -8.75
CA TRP A 38 5.81 -3.25 -10.08
C TRP A 38 4.76 -4.32 -10.42
N ARG A 39 4.26 -5.08 -9.43
CA ARG A 39 3.25 -6.13 -9.59
C ARG A 39 1.81 -5.64 -9.39
N ILE A 40 1.53 -4.40 -9.76
CA ILE A 40 0.19 -3.83 -9.62
C ILE A 40 -0.78 -4.46 -10.64
N THR A 41 -1.97 -4.83 -10.20
CA THR A 41 -3.05 -5.31 -11.09
C THR A 41 -4.11 -4.22 -11.31
N PRO A 42 -4.98 -4.35 -12.33
CA PRO A 42 -6.10 -3.42 -12.51
C PRO A 42 -7.00 -3.31 -11.28
N GLU A 43 -7.26 -4.42 -10.59
CA GLU A 43 -8.11 -4.50 -9.39
C GLU A 43 -7.47 -3.75 -8.23
N ILE A 44 -6.17 -3.94 -8.00
CA ILE A 44 -5.42 -3.24 -6.94
C ILE A 44 -5.36 -1.73 -7.22
N LYS A 45 -5.15 -1.36 -8.48
CA LYS A 45 -5.20 0.05 -8.91
C LYS A 45 -6.58 0.65 -8.65
N GLN A 46 -7.65 -0.09 -8.93
CA GLN A 46 -9.02 0.35 -8.69
C GLN A 46 -9.30 0.47 -7.19
N GLY A 47 -8.82 -0.47 -6.37
CA GLY A 47 -8.93 -0.41 -4.91
C GLY A 47 -8.30 0.84 -4.31
N LEU A 48 -7.11 1.24 -4.79
CA LEU A 48 -6.50 2.53 -4.40
C LEU A 48 -7.43 3.70 -4.74
N GLN A 49 -7.96 3.73 -5.97
CA GLN A 49 -8.85 4.80 -6.42
C GLN A 49 -10.15 4.84 -5.62
N ASP A 50 -10.72 3.69 -5.27
CA ASP A 50 -11.98 3.64 -4.52
C ASP A 50 -11.80 4.12 -3.08
N VAL A 51 -10.65 3.83 -2.43
CA VAL A 51 -10.32 4.37 -1.11
C VAL A 51 -10.12 5.89 -1.17
N ARG A 52 -9.35 6.37 -2.15
CA ARG A 52 -9.07 7.81 -2.32
C ARG A 52 -10.30 8.64 -2.66
N ASN A 53 -11.16 8.11 -3.52
CA ASN A 53 -12.42 8.76 -3.88
C ASN A 53 -13.53 8.56 -2.84
N ARG A 54 -13.20 8.03 -1.66
CA ARG A 54 -14.12 7.85 -0.52
C ARG A 54 -15.31 6.93 -0.83
N LYS A 55 -15.18 6.02 -1.81
CA LYS A 55 -16.22 5.02 -2.10
C LYS A 55 -16.20 3.88 -1.09
N ILE A 56 -15.01 3.53 -0.61
CA ILE A 56 -14.77 2.56 0.45
C ILE A 56 -13.73 3.13 1.43
N ASN A 57 -13.75 2.68 2.69
CA ASN A 57 -12.78 3.15 3.69
C ASN A 57 -11.52 2.30 3.76
N ARG A 58 -11.60 1.04 3.31
CA ARG A 58 -10.52 0.05 3.39
C ARG A 58 -10.59 -0.89 2.19
N TYR A 59 -9.42 -1.25 1.68
CA TYR A 59 -9.24 -2.23 0.61
C TYR A 59 -8.06 -3.12 0.94
N GLU A 60 -8.28 -4.43 1.01
CA GLU A 60 -7.25 -5.44 1.21
C GLU A 60 -6.98 -6.18 -0.09
N PHE A 61 -5.74 -6.62 -0.30
CA PHE A 61 -5.36 -7.30 -1.52
C PHE A 61 -4.22 -8.28 -1.32
N LYS A 62 -4.05 -9.16 -2.32
CA LYS A 62 -2.88 -10.04 -2.47
C LYS A 62 -2.40 -9.99 -3.92
N THR A 63 -1.08 -9.97 -4.13
CA THR A 63 -0.46 -10.05 -5.45
C THR A 63 0.88 -10.79 -5.39
N GLY A 64 0.95 -11.95 -6.04
CA GLY A 64 2.11 -12.85 -5.90
C GLY A 64 2.33 -13.27 -4.44
N ASN A 65 3.52 -12.98 -3.91
CA ASN A 65 3.89 -13.24 -2.51
C ASN A 65 3.68 -12.02 -1.59
N LEU A 66 3.00 -10.96 -2.07
CA LEU A 66 2.71 -9.77 -1.29
C LEU A 66 1.24 -9.74 -0.89
N GLU A 67 1.00 -9.25 0.31
CA GLU A 67 -0.31 -8.86 0.82
C GLU A 67 -0.26 -7.38 1.19
N GLY A 68 -1.42 -6.75 1.29
CA GLY A 68 -1.46 -5.36 1.68
C GLY A 68 -2.84 -4.85 1.99
N LEU A 69 -2.87 -3.65 2.56
CA LEU A 69 -4.08 -2.90 2.81
C LEU A 69 -3.90 -1.44 2.44
N ILE A 70 -4.99 -0.82 2.01
CA ILE A 70 -5.14 0.61 1.78
C ILE A 70 -6.30 1.05 2.65
N GLU A 71 -6.10 2.05 3.51
CA GLU A 71 -7.17 2.54 4.37
C GLU A 71 -7.14 4.06 4.53
N ARG A 72 -8.34 4.65 4.68
CA ARG A 72 -8.48 6.01 5.17
C ARG A 72 -8.34 6.00 6.69
N SER A 73 -7.36 6.75 7.18
CA SER A 73 -7.21 7.05 8.60
C SER A 73 -8.05 8.28 8.98
N SER A 74 -8.42 8.39 10.26
CA SER A 74 -9.29 9.44 10.82
C SER A 74 -8.77 10.87 10.62
N ASN A 75 -7.49 11.05 10.31
CA ASN A 75 -6.83 12.35 10.23
C ASN A 75 -6.67 12.86 8.78
N GLU A 76 -7.61 12.52 7.90
CA GLU A 76 -7.56 12.85 6.45
C GLU A 76 -6.28 12.33 5.77
N ARG A 77 -5.91 11.10 6.11
CA ARG A 77 -4.73 10.44 5.54
C ARG A 77 -5.11 9.14 4.87
N ILE A 78 -4.37 8.78 3.84
CA ILE A 78 -4.36 7.44 3.28
C ILE A 78 -3.15 6.71 3.87
N TYR A 79 -3.39 5.57 4.50
CA TYR A 79 -2.36 4.61 4.88
C TYR A 79 -2.34 3.46 3.88
N ILE A 80 -1.13 3.05 3.51
CA ILE A 80 -0.88 1.90 2.64
C ILE A 80 0.18 1.04 3.33
N GLY A 81 -0.16 -0.21 3.61
CA GLY A 81 0.76 -1.24 4.07
C GLY A 81 0.92 -2.30 2.99
N VAL A 82 2.15 -2.72 2.73
CA VAL A 82 2.49 -3.85 1.86
C VAL A 82 3.48 -4.73 2.59
N TRP A 83 3.22 -6.02 2.72
CA TRP A 83 4.08 -6.98 3.39
C TRP A 83 4.18 -8.31 2.62
N GLU A 84 5.23 -9.09 2.91
CA GLU A 84 5.34 -10.47 2.42
C GLU A 84 4.34 -11.38 3.14
N ASN A 85 3.70 -12.30 2.40
CA ASN A 85 2.60 -13.14 2.90
C ASN A 85 2.97 -14.13 4.03
N ASP A 86 4.26 -14.32 4.29
CA ASP A 86 4.81 -15.14 5.37
C ASP A 86 5.20 -14.29 6.60
N LEU A 87 4.80 -13.02 6.65
CA LEU A 87 4.97 -12.15 7.83
C LEU A 87 3.87 -12.46 8.86
N HIS A 88 4.24 -13.22 9.89
CA HIS A 88 3.40 -13.54 11.05
C HIS A 88 3.74 -12.66 12.25
#